data_AF-A0AAW2H992-F1
#
_entry.id   AF-A0AAW2H992-F1
#
_cell.length_a   1.000
_cell.length_b   1.000
_cell.length_c   1.000
_cell.angle_alpha   90.00
_cell.angle_beta   90.00
_cell.angle_gamma   90.00
#
_symmetry.space_group_name_H-M   'P 1'
#
loop_
_entity.id
_entity.type
_entity.pdbx_description
1 polymer ?
#
loop_
_entity_poly.entity_id
_entity_poly.type
_entity_poly.pdbx_seq_one_letter_code
_entity_poly.pdbx_strand_id
1 'polypeptide(L)'
;MDRGDGDELRLLEERIHRDEEYDIVKYYDEVDIKDFVYDAANRIFTFPCPCGDQFEISVEELLNGEEIAMCPSCPLIIKVVYEEEDINRARKTASLGAELLHC
;
A
#
# COMPACT_ATOMS: atom_id res chain seq x y z
N MET A 1 38.33 0.33 -45.36
CA MET A 1 38.50 -0.67 -44.27
C MET A 1 37.83 -0.03 -43.07
N ASP A 2 36.52 0.10 -43.17
CA ASP A 2 35.73 0.95 -42.29
C ASP A 2 35.03 0.01 -41.32
N ARG A 3 35.63 -0.16 -40.14
CA ARG A 3 34.98 -0.81 -39.00
C ARG A 3 34.56 0.29 -38.04
N GLY A 4 33.42 0.90 -38.33
CA GLY A 4 32.64 1.64 -37.36
C GLY A 4 31.43 0.79 -36.99
N ASP A 5 31.55 0.00 -35.93
CA ASP A 5 30.43 -0.64 -35.24
C ASP A 5 30.89 -0.85 -33.79
N GLY A 6 30.65 0.17 -32.96
CA GLY A 6 30.85 0.16 -31.51
C GLY A 6 29.48 0.24 -30.85
N ASP A 7 28.77 -0.85 -31.03
CA ASP A 7 27.48 -1.28 -30.53
C ASP A 7 27.42 -1.40 -28.99
N GLU A 8 27.87 -0.41 -28.23
CA GLU A 8 27.90 -0.51 -26.76
C GLU A 8 26.67 0.10 -26.06
N LEU A 9 25.58 0.32 -26.78
CA LEU A 9 24.28 0.65 -26.15
C LEU A 9 23.13 -0.24 -26.61
N ARG A 10 23.41 -1.30 -27.39
CA ARG A 10 22.39 -2.27 -27.85
C ARG A 10 22.21 -3.48 -26.94
N LEU A 11 22.99 -3.60 -25.86
CA LEU A 11 22.89 -4.72 -24.92
C LEU A 11 22.01 -4.44 -23.69
N LEU A 12 21.45 -3.24 -23.56
CA LEU A 12 20.43 -2.94 -22.54
C LEU A 12 19.00 -3.02 -23.08
N GLU A 13 18.81 -3.04 -24.41
CA GLU A 13 17.49 -2.97 -25.04
C GLU A 13 17.03 -4.31 -25.67
N GLU A 14 17.85 -5.38 -25.70
CA GLU A 14 17.54 -6.64 -26.40
C GLU A 14 17.36 -7.89 -25.52
N ARG A 15 17.27 -7.76 -24.19
CA ARG A 15 16.90 -8.89 -23.29
C ARG A 15 15.47 -8.84 -22.74
N ILE A 16 14.67 -7.85 -23.13
CA ILE A 16 13.28 -7.72 -22.72
C ILE A 16 12.40 -8.39 -23.79
N HIS A 17 12.36 -9.73 -23.81
CA HIS A 17 11.30 -10.43 -24.54
C HIS A 17 10.71 -11.53 -23.65
N ARG A 18 9.42 -11.36 -23.35
CA ARG A 18 8.38 -12.40 -23.10
C ARG A 18 7.90 -12.47 -21.64
N ASP A 19 6.80 -11.77 -21.35
CA ASP A 19 5.84 -11.98 -20.23
C ASP A 19 6.22 -11.65 -18.77
N GLU A 20 6.99 -10.58 -18.48
CA GLU A 20 7.14 -10.07 -17.09
C GLU A 20 7.06 -8.53 -17.02
N GLU A 21 5.97 -7.98 -17.55
CA GLU A 21 5.40 -6.71 -17.06
C GLU A 21 4.51 -7.06 -15.86
N TYR A 22 5.12 -7.62 -14.81
CA TYR A 22 4.42 -8.29 -13.72
C TYR A 22 5.15 -8.04 -12.39
N ASP A 23 4.47 -7.34 -11.48
CA ASP A 23 4.78 -7.10 -10.07
C ASP A 23 6.15 -6.50 -9.68
N ILE A 24 6.35 -5.19 -9.95
CA ILE A 24 7.37 -4.38 -9.24
C ILE A 24 6.71 -3.43 -8.21
N VAL A 25 5.48 -3.71 -7.77
CA VAL A 25 4.93 -3.04 -6.60
C VAL A 25 5.52 -3.73 -5.37
N LYS A 26 6.70 -3.25 -4.93
CA LYS A 26 7.39 -3.78 -3.77
C LYS A 26 6.74 -3.26 -2.49
N TYR A 27 5.81 -4.03 -1.95
CA TYR A 27 5.25 -3.77 -0.62
C TYR A 27 6.33 -3.91 0.45
N TYR A 28 6.29 -3.01 1.44
CA TYR A 28 7.19 -3.07 2.58
C TYR A 28 6.77 -4.18 3.54
N ASP A 29 5.48 -4.31 3.80
CA ASP A 29 4.90 -5.33 4.67
C ASP A 29 3.42 -5.58 4.30
N GLU A 30 2.89 -6.71 4.77
CA GLU A 30 1.47 -7.05 4.71
C GLU A 30 0.90 -7.06 6.13
N VAL A 31 -0.03 -6.15 6.41
CA VAL A 31 -0.56 -5.90 7.75
C VAL A 31 -2.07 -6.09 7.76
N ASP A 32 -2.59 -6.77 8.77
CA ASP A 32 -4.04 -6.96 8.93
C ASP A 32 -4.69 -5.64 9.40
N ILE A 33 -5.85 -5.31 8.85
CA ILE A 33 -6.64 -4.12 9.22
C ILE A 33 -6.92 -4.03 10.73
N LYS A 34 -6.90 -5.15 11.46
CA LYS A 34 -7.06 -5.22 12.93
C LYS A 34 -5.92 -4.55 13.70
N ASP A 35 -4.73 -4.46 13.11
CA ASP A 35 -3.58 -3.79 13.70
C ASP A 35 -3.56 -2.28 13.40
N PHE A 36 -4.45 -1.81 12.53
CA PHE A 36 -4.59 -0.38 12.25
C PHE A 36 -5.41 0.32 13.32
N VAL A 37 -5.05 1.58 13.57
CA VAL A 37 -5.84 2.47 14.40
C VAL A 37 -6.92 3.11 13.53
N TYR A 38 -8.18 2.82 13.84
CA TYR A 38 -9.32 3.43 13.15
C TYR A 38 -9.67 4.80 13.73
N ASP A 39 -9.57 5.85 12.92
CA ASP A 39 -10.08 7.18 13.24
C ASP A 39 -11.51 7.34 12.71
N ALA A 40 -12.49 7.33 13.62
CA ALA A 40 -13.90 7.50 13.28
C ALA A 40 -14.26 8.92 12.79
N ALA A 41 -13.48 9.95 13.16
CA ALA A 41 -13.76 11.33 12.76
C ALA A 41 -13.42 11.54 11.28
N ASN A 42 -12.29 11.01 10.84
CA ASN A 42 -11.81 11.14 9.46
C ASN A 42 -12.16 9.92 8.59
N ARG A 43 -12.57 8.79 9.20
CA ARG A 43 -12.80 7.50 8.55
C ARG A 43 -11.55 6.97 7.84
N ILE A 44 -10.42 7.12 8.51
CA ILE A 44 -9.10 6.73 8.02
C ILE A 44 -8.53 5.69 8.98
N PHE A 45 -7.88 4.67 8.43
CA PHE A 45 -7.06 3.73 9.18
C PHE A 45 -5.61 4.17 9.14
N THR A 46 -4.97 4.24 10.30
CA THR A 46 -3.56 4.63 10.40
C THR A 46 -2.70 3.54 11.00
N PHE A 47 -1.46 3.42 10.52
CA PHE A 47 -0.48 2.45 11.02
C PHE A 47 0.91 3.10 11.16
N PRO A 48 1.64 2.86 12.27
CA PRO A 48 2.94 3.50 12.50
C PRO A 48 3.97 3.10 11.44
N CYS A 49 4.53 4.08 10.74
CA CYS A 49 5.58 3.89 9.74
C CYS A 49 6.96 3.98 10.40
N PRO A 50 7.94 3.12 10.06
CA PRO A 50 9.29 3.16 10.63
C PRO A 50 10.06 4.46 10.33
N CYS A 51 9.57 5.32 9.42
CA CYS A 51 10.17 6.62 9.15
C CYS A 51 9.75 7.74 10.12
N GLY A 52 8.78 7.47 11.01
CA GLY A 52 8.31 8.42 12.04
C GLY A 52 6.93 9.02 11.81
N ASP A 53 6.35 8.81 10.63
CA ASP A 53 4.96 9.17 10.29
C ASP A 53 4.04 7.95 10.36
N GLN A 54 2.83 8.07 9.83
CA GLN A 54 1.83 6.99 9.79
C GLN A 54 1.41 6.73 8.34
N PHE A 55 1.27 5.46 7.99
CA PHE A 55 0.52 5.07 6.80
C PHE A 55 -0.94 5.43 7.00
N GLU A 56 -1.61 5.88 5.95
CA GLU A 56 -3.01 6.24 5.97
C GLU A 56 -3.75 5.60 4.79
N ILE A 57 -4.95 5.10 5.05
CA ILE A 57 -5.87 4.58 4.03
C ILE A 57 -7.32 4.84 4.45
N SER A 58 -8.14 5.31 3.53
CA SER A 58 -9.54 5.63 3.81
C SER A 58 -10.41 4.37 3.81
N VAL A 59 -11.46 4.35 4.62
CA VAL A 59 -12.47 3.27 4.56
C VAL A 59 -13.10 3.19 3.17
N GLU A 60 -13.29 4.33 2.51
CA GLU A 60 -13.87 4.41 1.17
C GLU A 60 -12.97 3.74 0.11
N GLU A 61 -11.65 3.86 0.27
CA GLU A 61 -10.65 3.22 -0.60
C GLU A 61 -10.70 1.69 -0.40
N LEU A 62 -10.69 1.23 0.85
CA LEU A 62 -10.86 -0.19 1.18
C LEU A 62 -12.18 -0.77 0.65
N LEU A 63 -13.27 0.01 0.70
CA LEU A 63 -14.57 -0.40 0.13
C LEU A 63 -14.56 -0.49 -1.39
N ASN A 64 -13.70 0.27 -2.07
CA ASN A 64 -13.50 0.21 -3.50
C ASN A 64 -12.55 -0.92 -3.92
N GLY A 65 -11.97 -1.65 -2.96
CA GLY A 65 -11.00 -2.71 -3.22
C GLY A 65 -9.55 -2.23 -3.23
N GLU A 66 -9.27 -1.00 -2.80
CA GLU A 66 -7.90 -0.48 -2.66
C GLU A 66 -7.31 -0.99 -1.34
N GLU A 67 -6.24 -1.77 -1.42
CA GLU A 67 -5.56 -2.37 -0.27
C GLU A 67 -4.16 -1.78 -0.03
N ILE A 68 -3.86 -0.65 -0.66
CA ILE A 68 -2.53 -0.04 -0.61
C ILE A 68 -2.57 1.17 0.34
N ALA A 69 -1.96 1.03 1.51
CA ALA A 69 -1.79 2.17 2.41
C ALA A 69 -0.47 2.88 2.09
N MET A 70 -0.55 4.21 1.96
CA MET A 70 0.58 5.06 1.60
C MET A 70 1.00 5.92 2.77
N CYS A 71 2.29 6.23 2.86
CA CYS A 71 2.82 7.19 3.83
C CYS A 71 3.05 8.55 3.14
N PRO A 72 2.57 9.67 3.68
CA PRO A 72 2.76 10.99 3.05
C PRO A 72 4.22 11.46 3.04
N SER A 73 5.05 10.92 3.94
CA SER A 73 6.44 11.34 4.10
C SER A 73 7.46 10.40 3.44
N CYS A 74 7.03 9.20 3.04
CA CYS A 74 7.93 8.13 2.63
C CYS A 74 7.36 7.41 1.39
N PRO A 75 8.18 6.97 0.43
CA PRO A 75 7.70 6.21 -0.74
C PRO A 75 7.36 4.75 -0.39
N LEU A 76 7.26 4.42 0.90
CA LEU A 76 6.88 3.10 1.35
C LEU A 76 5.38 2.94 1.20
N ILE A 77 4.98 1.72 0.86
CA ILE A 77 3.61 1.28 0.78
C ILE A 77 3.51 -0.06 1.49
N ILE A 78 2.39 -0.29 2.16
CA ILE A 78 2.08 -1.57 2.80
C ILE A 78 0.78 -2.10 2.21
N LYS A 79 0.65 -3.43 2.19
CA LYS A 79 -0.56 -4.11 1.75
C LYS A 79 -1.45 -4.35 2.97
N VAL A 80 -2.71 -3.97 2.86
CA VAL A 80 -3.70 -4.07 3.92
C VAL A 80 -4.56 -5.30 3.70
N VAL A 81 -4.43 -6.30 4.58
CA VAL A 81 -5.25 -7.51 4.54
C VAL A 81 -6.52 -7.25 5.34
N TYR A 82 -7.69 -7.39 4.72
CA TYR A 82 -8.98 -7.18 5.37
C TYR A 82 -10.01 -8.24 4.97
N GLU A 83 -11.01 -8.46 5.83
CA GLU A 83 -12.19 -9.24 5.52
C GLU A 83 -13.41 -8.31 5.34
N GLU A 84 -14.42 -8.74 4.57
CA GLU A 84 -15.65 -7.95 4.36
C GLU A 84 -16.34 -7.57 5.68
N GLU A 85 -16.21 -8.43 6.69
CA GLU A 85 -16.78 -8.26 8.02
C GLU A 85 -16.13 -7.10 8.80
N ASP A 86 -14.82 -6.90 8.63
CA ASP A 86 -14.04 -5.88 9.33
C ASP A 86 -14.39 -4.48 8.80
N ILE A 87 -14.52 -4.34 7.48
CA ILE A 87 -14.94 -3.07 6.86
C ILE A 87 -16.39 -2.75 7.25
N ASN A 88 -17.27 -3.75 7.25
CA ASN A 88 -18.66 -3.57 7.64
C ASN A 88 -18.80 -3.15 9.11
N ARG A 89 -17.89 -3.61 9.97
CA ARG A 89 -17.79 -3.14 11.36
C ARG A 89 -17.37 -1.68 11.41
N ALA A 90 -16.28 -1.29 10.75
CA ALA A 90 -15.79 0.09 10.71
C ALA A 90 -16.87 1.08 10.20
N ARG A 91 -17.64 0.69 9.18
CA ARG A 91 -18.80 1.46 8.69
C ARG A 91 -19.86 1.70 9.76
N LYS A 92 -20.10 0.71 10.63
CA LYS A 92 -21.04 0.83 11.76
C LYS A 92 -20.43 1.60 12.92
N THR A 93 -19.14 1.47 13.17
CA THR A 93 -18.44 2.20 14.25
C THR A 93 -18.40 3.71 13.99
N ALA A 94 -18.45 4.17 12.73
CA ALA A 94 -18.70 5.58 12.41
C ALA A 94 -20.02 6.13 13.00
N SER A 95 -20.94 5.26 13.45
CA SER A 95 -22.17 5.62 14.15
C SER A 95 -22.16 5.35 15.67
N LEU A 96 -21.13 4.69 16.21
CA LEU A 96 -20.94 4.47 17.66
C LEU A 96 -19.47 4.72 18.01
N GLY A 97 -19.16 5.94 18.46
CA GLY A 97 -17.81 6.38 18.77
C GLY A 97 -17.08 5.50 19.80
N ALA A 98 -15.79 5.29 19.49
CA ALA A 98 -14.65 5.08 20.39
C ALA A 98 -14.88 4.24 21.66
N GLU A 99 -14.45 2.98 21.61
CA GLU A 99 -13.89 2.32 22.79
C GLU A 99 -13.01 1.16 22.32
N LEU A 100 -11.68 1.35 22.38
CA LEU A 100 -10.81 0.53 23.23
C LEU A 100 -9.34 0.88 22.98
N LEU A 101 -8.84 1.71 23.90
CA LEU A 101 -7.49 1.66 24.43
C LEU A 101 -7.06 0.19 24.58
N HIS A 102 -5.96 -0.21 23.95
CA HIS A 102 -5.22 -1.38 24.38
C HIS A 102 -3.76 -0.98 24.63
N CYS A 103 -3.56 -0.64 25.92
CA CYS A 103 -2.34 -0.59 26.72
C CYS A 103 -1.29 0.48 26.38
#